data_AF-A0A829CWE6-F1
#
_entry.id   AF-A0A829CWE6-F1
#
_cell.length_a   1.000
_cell.length_b   1.000
_cell.length_c   1.000
_cell.angle_alpha   90.00
_cell.angle_beta   90.00
_cell.angle_gamma   90.00
#
_symmetry.space_group_name_H-M   'P 1'
#
loop_
_entity.id
_entity.type
_entity.pdbx_description
1 polymer ?
#
loop_
_entity_poly.entity_id
_entity_poly.type
_entity_poly.pdbx_seq_one_letter_code
_entity_poly.pdbx_strand_id
1 'polypeptide(L)'
;MKFQQTFINCFLFLILFLSFVLSKEIHSSPVAEICEFDQIEFALDPDLSNEVPKEPKKSLVFLPKENSFLKLGFIKESVWIRFNIKQYPRSRCFLRIPQVTLDGAALFAKSSVQITGDRFRYSERFVDDYYPVFIWSL
;
A
#
# COMPACT_ATOMS: atom_id res chain seq x y z
N MET A 1 -18.79 -14.61 63.86
CA MET A 1 -19.14 -14.78 62.43
C MET A 1 -19.18 -13.48 61.61
N LYS A 2 -19.36 -12.28 62.18
CA LYS A 2 -19.42 -11.02 61.38
C LYS A 2 -18.10 -10.60 60.70
N PHE A 3 -16.95 -10.90 61.30
CA PHE A 3 -15.63 -10.45 60.82
C PHE A 3 -15.19 -11.12 59.51
N GLN A 4 -15.52 -12.40 59.32
CA GLN A 4 -15.19 -13.13 58.08
C GLN A 4 -16.00 -12.60 56.89
N GLN A 5 -17.25 -12.17 57.12
CA GLN A 5 -18.14 -11.70 56.06
C GLN A 5 -17.74 -10.32 55.54
N THR A 6 -17.26 -9.42 56.41
CA THR A 6 -16.65 -8.14 55.99
C THR A 6 -15.34 -8.33 55.23
N PHE A 7 -14.52 -9.30 55.62
CA PHE A 7 -13.26 -9.59 54.94
C PHE A 7 -13.48 -10.13 53.52
N ILE A 8 -14.43 -11.04 53.35
CA ILE A 8 -14.81 -11.59 52.03
C ILE A 8 -15.35 -10.50 51.10
N ASN A 9 -16.20 -9.61 51.63
CA ASN A 9 -16.76 -8.51 50.84
C ASN A 9 -15.70 -7.48 50.41
N CYS A 10 -14.76 -7.13 51.30
CA CYS A 10 -13.63 -6.26 50.93
C CYS A 10 -12.74 -6.91 49.88
N PHE A 11 -12.47 -8.22 50.01
CA PHE A 11 -11.63 -8.94 49.06
C PHE A 11 -12.28 -9.04 47.67
N LEU A 12 -13.59 -9.32 47.62
CA LEU A 12 -14.36 -9.32 46.37
C LEU A 12 -14.36 -7.93 45.72
N PHE A 13 -14.51 -6.87 46.52
CA PHE A 13 -14.47 -5.50 46.01
C PHE A 13 -13.08 -5.16 45.44
N LEU A 14 -12.01 -5.63 46.09
CA LEU A 14 -10.64 -5.43 45.62
C LEU A 14 -10.42 -6.14 44.28
N ILE A 15 -10.88 -7.39 44.13
CA ILE A 15 -10.77 -8.15 42.87
C ILE A 15 -11.53 -7.46 41.74
N LEU A 16 -12.77 -7.02 42.01
CA LEU A 16 -13.58 -6.29 41.03
C LEU A 16 -12.91 -4.99 40.61
N PHE A 17 -12.35 -4.25 41.57
CA PHE A 17 -11.61 -3.02 41.29
C PHE A 17 -10.35 -3.29 40.44
N LEU A 18 -9.56 -4.31 40.80
CA LEU A 18 -8.38 -4.72 40.03
C LEU A 18 -8.73 -5.15 38.60
N SER A 19 -9.83 -5.88 38.40
CA SER A 19 -10.29 -6.26 37.05
C SER A 19 -10.72 -5.06 36.19
N PHE A 20 -11.22 -3.99 36.81
CA PHE A 20 -11.60 -2.76 36.11
C PHE A 20 -10.39 -1.89 35.75
N VAL A 21 -9.34 -1.92 36.58
CA VAL A 21 -8.13 -1.11 36.36
C VAL A 21 -7.17 -1.80 35.37
N LEU A 22 -7.11 -3.14 35.34
CA LEU A 22 -6.20 -3.87 34.45
C LEU A 22 -6.65 -3.99 32.98
N SER A 23 -7.91 -3.67 32.66
CA SER A 23 -8.45 -3.94 31.32
C SER A 23 -7.95 -2.99 30.21
N LYS A 24 -7.20 -1.95 30.55
CA LYS A 24 -6.82 -0.90 29.59
C LYS A 24 -5.49 -1.11 28.86
N GLU A 25 -4.66 -2.08 29.22
CA GLU A 25 -3.28 -2.20 28.67
C GLU A 25 -2.96 -3.50 27.92
N ILE A 26 -3.90 -4.45 27.79
CA ILE A 26 -3.67 -5.70 27.05
C ILE A 26 -4.38 -5.67 25.69
N HIS A 27 -4.26 -4.56 24.99
CA HIS A 27 -4.53 -4.53 23.55
C HIS A 27 -3.19 -4.32 22.87
N SER A 28 -2.70 -5.36 22.18
CA SER A 28 -1.59 -5.21 21.24
C SER A 28 -1.96 -4.08 20.30
N SER A 29 -1.28 -2.94 20.38
CA SER A 29 -1.33 -1.93 19.33
C SER A 29 -0.43 -2.48 18.22
N PRO A 30 -0.99 -3.02 17.12
CA PRO A 30 -0.14 -3.42 16.01
C PRO A 30 0.58 -2.15 15.53
N VAL A 31 1.91 -2.22 15.48
CA VAL A 31 2.69 -1.18 14.82
C VAL A 31 2.17 -1.09 13.39
N ALA A 32 1.71 0.09 12.99
CA ALA A 32 1.26 0.31 11.61
C ALA A 32 2.43 -0.01 10.67
N GLU A 33 2.32 -1.12 9.93
CA GLU A 33 3.28 -1.46 8.89
C GLU A 33 2.99 -0.54 7.69
N ILE A 34 3.89 0.41 7.42
CA ILE A 34 3.81 1.31 6.27
C ILE A 34 4.86 0.86 5.26
N CYS A 35 4.45 0.69 4.00
CA CYS A 35 5.40 0.47 2.90
C CYS A 35 6.16 1.77 2.63
N GLU A 36 7.40 1.84 3.09
CA GLU A 36 8.27 3.00 2.84
C GLU A 36 8.96 2.84 1.48
N PHE A 37 8.67 3.78 0.58
CA PHE A 37 9.39 3.92 -0.67
C PHE A 37 10.64 4.78 -0.43
N ASP A 38 11.74 4.45 -1.10
CA ASP A 38 12.99 5.21 -1.02
C ASP A 38 12.89 6.47 -1.89
N GLN A 39 13.46 6.44 -3.09
CA GLN A 39 13.30 7.51 -4.09
C GLN A 39 12.37 7.03 -5.21
N ILE A 40 11.41 7.88 -5.58
CA ILE A 40 10.56 7.69 -6.76
C ILE A 40 11.12 8.56 -7.89
N GLU A 41 11.40 7.91 -9.02
CA GLU A 41 11.94 8.55 -10.21
C GLU A 41 10.96 8.43 -11.38
N PHE A 42 10.99 9.42 -12.25
CA PHE A 42 10.09 9.50 -13.40
C PHE A 42 10.87 9.74 -14.68
N ALA A 43 10.37 9.18 -15.78
CA ALA A 43 10.77 9.54 -17.13
C ALA A 43 9.53 9.69 -18.01
N LEU A 44 9.59 10.66 -18.93
CA LEU A 44 8.63 10.75 -20.02
C LEU A 44 9.24 10.11 -21.25
N ASP A 45 8.46 9.24 -21.86
CA ASP A 45 8.87 8.55 -23.07
C ASP A 45 8.14 9.17 -24.26
N PRO A 46 8.87 9.83 -25.18
CA PRO A 46 8.27 10.45 -26.36
C PRO A 46 7.82 9.43 -27.40
N ASP A 47 8.14 8.15 -27.22
CA ASP A 47 7.61 7.07 -28.05
C ASP A 47 6.09 6.96 -27.87
N LEU A 48 5.37 7.22 -28.96
CA LEU A 48 3.90 7.19 -29.03
C LEU A 48 3.37 5.81 -29.46
N SER A 49 4.20 4.77 -29.40
CA SER A 49 3.70 3.41 -29.60
C SER A 49 2.66 3.09 -28.52
N ASN A 50 1.43 2.77 -28.95
CA ASN A 50 0.34 2.35 -28.07
C ASN A 50 0.51 0.87 -27.63
N GLU A 51 1.74 0.36 -27.66
CA GLU A 51 2.07 -1.01 -27.29
C GLU A 51 2.55 -1.05 -25.84
N VAL A 52 2.03 -2.00 -25.07
CA VAL A 52 2.55 -2.23 -23.72
C VAL A 52 3.94 -2.87 -23.84
N PRO A 53 4.99 -2.25 -23.29
CA PRO A 53 6.35 -2.76 -23.39
C PRO A 53 6.47 -4.14 -22.73
N LYS A 54 7.30 -5.00 -23.31
CA LYS A 54 7.59 -6.35 -22.76
C LYS A 54 8.69 -6.33 -21.70
N GLU A 55 9.52 -5.31 -21.71
CA GLU A 55 10.66 -5.14 -20.81
C GLU A 55 10.78 -3.69 -20.32
N PRO A 56 11.43 -3.45 -19.18
CA PRO A 56 11.71 -2.10 -18.70
C PRO A 56 12.59 -1.32 -19.69
N LYS A 57 12.20 -0.10 -20.07
CA LYS A 57 13.05 0.79 -20.87
C LYS A 57 14.21 1.32 -20.03
N LYS A 58 15.42 0.84 -20.33
CA LYS A 58 16.66 1.23 -19.63
C LYS A 58 17.32 2.49 -20.18
N SER A 59 16.98 2.89 -21.40
CA SER A 59 17.57 4.04 -22.09
C SER A 59 16.99 5.39 -21.67
N LEU A 60 15.86 5.40 -20.95
CA LEU A 60 15.22 6.62 -20.50
C LEU A 60 16.03 7.28 -19.37
N VAL A 61 16.04 8.61 -19.37
CA VAL A 61 16.65 9.41 -18.30
C VAL A 61 15.62 9.56 -17.18
N PHE A 62 15.84 8.85 -16.08
CA PHE A 62 14.99 8.93 -14.89
C PHE A 62 15.49 10.06 -13.99
N LEU A 63 14.56 10.89 -13.53
CA LEU A 63 14.84 11.98 -12.60
C LEU A 63 14.03 11.79 -11.33
N PRO A 64 14.61 12.06 -10.13
CA PRO A 64 13.85 12.11 -8.89
C PRO A 64 12.69 13.09 -9.03
N LYS A 65 11.56 12.75 -8.42
CA LYS A 65 10.43 13.66 -8.37
C LYS A 65 9.91 13.80 -6.95
N GLU A 66 10.09 15.01 -6.41
CA GLU A 66 9.69 15.33 -5.03
C GLU A 66 8.20 15.61 -4.89
N ASN A 67 7.51 15.95 -5.99
CA ASN A 67 6.10 16.33 -5.98
C ASN A 67 5.21 15.31 -6.71
N SER A 68 3.97 15.19 -6.27
CA SER A 68 2.95 14.38 -6.96
C SER A 68 2.82 14.81 -8.43
N PHE A 69 2.88 13.85 -9.33
CA PHE A 69 2.72 14.12 -10.76
C PHE A 69 1.23 14.25 -11.08
N LEU A 70 0.74 15.50 -11.04
CA LEU A 70 -0.61 15.85 -11.44
C LEU A 70 -0.54 16.57 -12.80
N LYS A 71 -0.89 15.88 -13.88
CA LYS A 71 -1.09 16.49 -15.20
C LYS A 71 -2.60 16.54 -15.46
N LEU A 72 -3.14 17.75 -15.61
CA LEU A 72 -4.53 17.95 -15.99
C LEU A 72 -4.67 17.70 -17.50
N GLY A 73 -5.61 16.84 -17.89
CA GLY A 73 -5.85 16.46 -19.29
C GLY A 73 -5.23 15.11 -19.70
N PHE A 74 -5.38 14.75 -20.98
CA PHE A 74 -4.85 13.49 -21.50
C PHE A 74 -3.33 13.56 -21.63
N ILE A 75 -2.64 12.62 -20.99
CA ILE A 75 -1.21 12.39 -21.20
C ILE A 75 -1.07 11.55 -22.47
N LYS A 76 -0.47 12.11 -23.51
CA LYS A 76 -0.25 11.39 -24.78
C LYS A 76 1.03 10.55 -24.72
N GLU A 77 1.97 10.96 -23.88
CA GLU A 77 3.25 10.31 -23.70
C GLU A 77 3.13 9.13 -22.72
N SER A 78 3.98 8.12 -22.89
CA SER A 78 4.10 7.06 -21.89
C SER A 78 4.88 7.58 -20.69
N VAL A 79 4.34 7.35 -19.49
CA VAL A 79 4.98 7.73 -18.22
C VAL A 79 5.64 6.51 -17.60
N TRP A 80 6.94 6.60 -17.36
CA TRP A 80 7.71 5.56 -16.70
C TRP A 80 8.02 5.98 -15.27
N ILE A 81 7.70 5.09 -14.32
CA ILE A 81 7.94 5.31 -12.89
C ILE A 81 8.87 4.22 -12.41
N ARG A 82 9.95 4.61 -11.73
CA ARG A 82 10.86 3.70 -11.05
C ARG A 82 10.83 4.03 -9.56
N PHE A 83 10.76 3.00 -8.73
CA PHE A 83 10.82 3.15 -7.29
C PHE A 83 11.46 1.92 -6.67
N ASN A 84 11.95 2.09 -5.45
CA ASN A 84 12.43 1.00 -4.64
C ASN A 84 11.68 0.99 -3.29
N ILE A 85 11.40 -0.21 -2.78
CA ILE A 85 10.78 -0.39 -1.47
C ILE A 85 11.91 -0.62 -0.48
N LYS A 86 12.04 0.29 0.50
CA LYS A 86 13.16 0.29 1.46
C LYS A 86 13.04 -0.86 2.44
N GLN A 87 11.83 -1.12 2.91
CA GLN A 87 11.53 -2.21 3.83
C GLN A 87 10.24 -2.88 3.38
N TYR A 88 10.31 -4.17 3.06
CA TYR A 88 9.13 -4.98 2.77
C TYR A 88 8.47 -5.36 4.10
N PRO A 89 7.27 -4.83 4.40
CA PRO A 89 6.52 -5.27 5.57
C PRO A 89 6.03 -6.71 5.40
N ARG A 90 5.56 -7.33 6.49
CA ARG A 90 4.92 -8.65 6.41
C ARG A 90 3.56 -8.57 5.72
N SER A 91 2.91 -7.42 5.81
CA SER A 91 1.72 -7.07 5.04
C SER A 91 2.02 -6.85 3.55
N ARG A 92 1.00 -7.00 2.70
CA ARG A 92 1.12 -6.77 1.25
C ARG A 92 1.25 -5.27 0.95
N CYS A 93 2.19 -4.91 0.09
CA CYS A 93 2.31 -3.56 -0.47
C CYS A 93 1.52 -3.44 -1.78
N PHE A 94 0.90 -2.28 -1.96
CA PHE A 94 0.09 -1.97 -3.12
C PHE A 94 0.53 -0.65 -3.73
N LEU A 95 0.71 -0.61 -5.05
CA LEU A 95 0.84 0.64 -5.78
C LEU A 95 -0.54 1.01 -6.35
N ARG A 96 -1.08 2.14 -5.91
CA ARG A 96 -2.34 2.69 -6.43
C ARG A 96 -2.05 3.90 -7.29
N ILE A 97 -2.56 3.89 -8.52
CA ILE A 97 -2.47 5.05 -9.42
C ILE A 97 -3.84 5.73 -9.41
N PRO A 98 -3.99 6.94 -8.83
CA PRO A 98 -5.27 7.62 -8.68
C PRO A 98 -5.74 8.27 -9.99
N GLN A 99 -5.76 7.50 -11.08
CA GLN A 99 -6.23 7.94 -12.39
C GLN A 99 -7.39 7.05 -12.84
N VAL A 100 -8.49 7.69 -13.23
CA VAL A 100 -9.77 7.02 -13.52
C VAL A 100 -9.78 6.36 -14.91
N THR A 101 -8.93 6.83 -15.81
CA THR A 101 -8.80 6.31 -17.18
C THR A 101 -7.33 6.12 -17.52
N LEU A 102 -6.96 4.86 -17.78
CA LEU A 102 -5.61 4.44 -18.07
C LEU A 102 -5.67 3.42 -19.19
N ASP A 103 -5.22 3.80 -20.40
CA ASP A 103 -5.30 2.93 -21.58
C ASP A 103 -4.61 1.57 -21.33
N GLY A 104 -3.44 1.63 -20.69
CA GLY A 104 -2.71 0.48 -20.20
C GLY A 104 -1.57 0.89 -19.26
N ALA A 105 -1.20 0.00 -18.36
CA ALA A 105 0.03 0.08 -17.59
C ALA A 105 0.62 -1.31 -17.36
N ALA A 106 1.95 -1.36 -17.27
CA ALA A 106 2.69 -2.53 -16.92
C ALA A 106 3.57 -2.25 -15.70
N LEU A 107 3.54 -3.16 -14.74
CA LEU A 107 4.48 -3.20 -13.63
C LEU A 107 5.49 -4.32 -13.88
N PHE A 108 6.76 -3.93 -13.91
CA PHE A 108 7.87 -4.87 -14.03
C PHE A 108 8.49 -5.12 -12.66
N ALA A 109 8.40 -6.35 -12.19
CA ALA A 109 9.12 -6.87 -11.05
C ALA A 109 10.29 -7.75 -11.49
N LYS A 110 11.23 -8.03 -10.58
CA LYS A 110 12.36 -8.94 -10.86
C LYS A 110 11.93 -10.29 -11.44
N SER A 111 10.76 -10.81 -11.07
CA SER A 111 10.28 -12.15 -11.45
C SER A 111 8.90 -12.16 -12.12
N SER A 112 8.24 -11.02 -12.28
CA SER A 112 6.87 -10.97 -12.81
C SER A 112 6.58 -9.68 -13.55
N VAL A 113 5.66 -9.77 -14.50
CA VAL A 113 5.09 -8.62 -15.19
C VAL A 113 3.59 -8.66 -14.98
N GLN A 114 3.03 -7.58 -14.47
CA GLN A 114 1.60 -7.40 -14.31
C GLN A 114 1.13 -6.32 -15.26
N ILE A 115 0.03 -6.55 -15.98
CA ILE A 115 -0.52 -5.61 -16.95
C ILE A 115 -1.97 -5.30 -16.55
N THR A 116 -2.34 -4.03 -16.58
CA THR A 116 -3.68 -3.54 -16.23
C THR A 116 -4.05 -2.34 -17.10
N GLY A 117 -5.28 -1.84 -16.98
CA GLY A 117 -5.81 -0.70 -17.73
C GLY A 117 -6.99 -1.08 -18.62
N ASP A 118 -7.58 -0.08 -19.27
CA ASP A 118 -8.89 -0.18 -19.91
C ASP A 118 -8.88 -1.12 -21.13
N ARG A 119 -7.73 -1.31 -21.80
CA ARG A 119 -7.56 -2.25 -22.91
C ARG A 119 -7.30 -3.69 -22.49
N PHE A 120 -6.96 -3.92 -21.22
CA PHE A 120 -6.52 -5.23 -20.74
C PHE A 120 -7.50 -5.77 -19.69
N ARG A 121 -7.66 -7.10 -19.62
CA ARG A 121 -8.44 -7.69 -18.53
C ARG A 121 -7.71 -7.41 -17.22
N TYR A 122 -8.40 -6.77 -16.28
CA TYR A 122 -7.91 -6.55 -14.93
C TYR A 122 -7.53 -7.89 -14.30
N SER A 123 -6.28 -8.02 -13.85
CA SER A 123 -5.75 -9.29 -13.34
C SER A 123 -6.38 -9.70 -12.02
N GLU A 124 -6.86 -8.75 -11.21
CA GLU A 124 -7.67 -8.96 -9.99
C GLU A 124 -8.10 -7.58 -9.42
N ARG A 125 -9.39 -7.35 -9.11
CA ARG A 125 -9.84 -6.19 -8.31
C ARG A 125 -9.95 -6.64 -6.85
N PHE A 126 -9.15 -6.07 -5.95
CA PHE A 126 -9.16 -6.47 -4.53
C PHE A 126 -9.87 -5.50 -3.58
N VAL A 127 -10.31 -4.35 -4.08
CA VAL A 127 -11.06 -3.36 -3.31
C VAL A 127 -12.09 -2.78 -4.29
N ASP A 128 -13.26 -2.36 -3.80
CA ASP A 128 -14.26 -1.57 -4.55
C ASP A 128 -13.70 -0.18 -4.94
N ASP A 129 -12.53 -0.18 -5.58
CA ASP A 129 -11.71 0.98 -5.85
C ASP A 129 -11.61 1.10 -7.37
N TYR A 130 -12.00 2.26 -7.89
CA TYR A 130 -12.04 2.56 -9.33
C TYR A 130 -10.64 2.75 -9.93
N TYR A 131 -9.58 2.48 -9.17
CA TYR A 131 -8.20 2.79 -9.54
C TYR A 131 -7.40 1.52 -9.80
N PRO A 132 -6.48 1.56 -10.79
CA PRO A 132 -5.55 0.46 -11.01
C PRO A 132 -4.64 0.26 -9.78
N VAL A 133 -4.60 -0.99 -9.32
CA VAL A 133 -3.78 -1.43 -8.18
C VAL A 133 -2.85 -2.53 -8.64
N PHE A 134 -1.57 -2.40 -8.30
CA PHE A 134 -0.60 -3.49 -8.45
C PHE A 134 -0.25 -4.09 -7.10
N ILE A 135 -0.14 -5.42 -7.06
CA ILE A 135 0.12 -6.18 -5.83
C ILE A 135 1.51 -6.78 -5.91
N TRP A 136 2.28 -6.67 -4.82
CA TRP A 136 3.45 -7.51 -4.61
C TRP A 136 3.25 -8.44 -3.42
N SER A 137 3.41 -9.73 -3.67
CA SER A 137 3.76 -10.72 -2.66
C SER A 137 5.21 -11.14 -2.91
N LEU A 138 6.01 -11.21 -1.84
CA LEU A 138 7.30 -11.89 -1.84
C LEU A 138 7.11 -13.38 -2.18
#